data_AF-A0A7W0GKY1-F1
#
_entry.id   AF-A0A7W0GKY1-F1
#
_cell.length_a   1.000
_cell.length_b   1.000
_cell.length_c   1.000
_cell.angle_alpha   90.00
_cell.angle_beta   90.00
_cell.angle_gamma   90.00
#
_symmetry.space_group_name_H-M   'P 1'
#
loop_
_entity.id
_entity.type
_entity.pdbx_description
1 polymer ?
#
loop_
_entity_poly.entity_id
_entity_poly.type
_entity_poly.pdbx_seq_one_letter_code
_entity_poly.pdbx_strand_id
1 'polypeptide(L)' 'AQRPGLMMGAIYSALLTEIEHENFQVLHQRVALTPLRKLWIAWRTWARG' A
#
# COMPACT_ATOMS: atom_id res chain seq x y z
N ALA A 1 -8.02 -16.98 6.52
CA ALA A 1 -6.92 -16.01 6.70
C ALA A 1 -7.43 -14.81 7.50
N GLN A 2 -6.61 -14.23 8.38
CA GLN A 2 -7.01 -13.00 9.07
C GLN A 2 -7.15 -11.88 8.04
N ARG A 3 -8.39 -11.45 7.75
CA ARG A 3 -8.71 -10.38 6.77
C ARG A 3 -7.85 -9.12 6.95
N PRO A 4 -7.51 -8.67 8.17
CA PRO A 4 -6.59 -7.56 8.37
C PRO A 4 -5.20 -7.79 7.75
N GLY A 5 -4.67 -9.02 7.83
CA GLY A 5 -3.35 -9.35 7.27
C GLY A 5 -3.31 -9.25 5.74
N LEU A 6 -4.39 -9.64 5.06
CA LEU A 6 -4.51 -9.49 3.60
C LEU A 6 -4.56 -8.02 3.17
N MET A 7 -5.28 -7.18 3.92
CA MET A 7 -5.32 -5.74 3.67
C MET A 7 -3.94 -5.11 3.83
N MET A 8 -3.22 -5.46 4.91
CA MET A 8 -1.86 -4.97 5.15
C MET A 8 -0.90 -5.39 4.04
N GLY A 9 -0.96 -6.65 3.59
CA GLY A 9 -0.16 -7.13 2.46
C GLY A 9 -0.41 -6.35 1.16
N ALA A 10 -1.68 -6.06 0.85
CA ALA A 10 -2.04 -5.25 -0.33
C ALA A 10 -1.53 -3.81 -0.23
N ILE A 11 -1.61 -3.19 0.95
CA ILE A 11 -1.07 -1.83 1.19
C ILE A 11 0.46 -1.83 1.04
N TYR A 12 1.16 -2.83 1.55
CA TYR A 12 2.62 -2.92 1.40
C TYR A 12 3.05 -3.16 -0.04
N SER A 13 2.36 -4.03 -0.77
CA SER A 13 2.63 -4.23 -2.20
C SER A 13 2.46 -2.92 -2.99
N ALA A 14 1.41 -2.15 -2.72
CA ALA A 14 1.21 -0.85 -3.36
C ALA A 14 2.27 0.19 -2.96
N LEU A 15 2.78 0.14 -1.73
CA LEU A 15 3.89 1.00 -1.28
C LEU A 15 5.17 0.67 -2.06
N LEU A 16 5.49 -0.61 -2.23
CA LEU A 16 6.67 -1.03 -3.01
C LEU A 16 6.61 -0.54 -4.46
N THR A 17 5.44 -0.62 -5.11
CA THR A 17 5.23 -0.03 -6.45
C THR A 17 5.45 1.48 -6.45
N GLU A 18 5.03 2.19 -5.39
CA GLU A 18 5.29 3.63 -5.28
C GLU A 18 6.78 3.93 -5.11
N ILE A 19 7.50 3.14 -4.32
CA ILE A 19 8.95 3.27 -4.16
C ILE A 19 9.67 3.09 -5.50
N GLU A 20 9.26 2.10 -6.29
CA GLU A 20 9.80 1.87 -7.63
C GLU A 20 9.53 3.06 -8.55
N HIS A 21 8.31 3.61 -8.54
CA HIS A 21 7.94 4.80 -9.31
C HIS A 21 8.76 6.03 -8.93
N GLU A 22 9.07 6.19 -7.64
CA GLU A 22 9.87 7.27 -7.07
C GLU A 22 11.39 7.01 -7.18
N ASN A 23 11.82 6.10 -8.07
CA ASN A 23 13.24 5.75 -8.29
C ASN A 23 13.99 5.37 -7.00
N PHE A 24 13.31 4.69 -6.06
CA PHE A 24 13.88 4.18 -4.82
C PHE A 24 14.50 5.24 -3.90
N GLN A 25 14.01 6.49 -3.93
CA GLN A 25 14.53 7.63 -3.16
C GLN A 25 14.25 7.58 -1.63
N VAL A 26 14.17 6.39 -1.03
CA VAL A 26 13.76 6.17 0.38
C VAL A 26 14.74 6.72 1.42
N LEU A 27 16.01 6.93 1.06
CA LEU A 27 17.02 7.53 1.93
C LEU A 27 17.01 9.06 1.90
N HIS A 28 16.43 9.66 0.85
CA HIS A 28 16.41 11.11 0.64
C HIS A 28 15.05 11.70 0.99
N GLN A 29 13.95 10.95 0.77
CA GLN A 29 12.60 11.41 1.05
C GLN A 29 11.69 10.27 1.49
N ARG A 30 10.62 10.63 2.20
CA ARG A 30 9.61 9.67 2.61
C ARG A 30 8.67 9.37 1.44
N VAL A 31 8.73 8.14 0.94
CA VAL A 31 7.71 7.61 0.03
C VAL A 31 6.54 7.07 0.84
N ALA A 32 5.34 7.56 0.58
CA ALA A 32 4.15 7.12 1.30
C ALA A 32 2.90 7.19 0.40
N LEU A 33 2.02 6.19 0.58
CA LEU A 33 0.69 6.23 0.00
C LEU A 33 -0.14 7.33 0.69
N THR A 34 -0.90 8.09 -0.10
CA THR A 34 -1.88 9.03 0.43
C THR A 34 -2.93 8.30 1.29
N PRO A 35 -3.49 8.96 2.31
CA PRO A 35 -4.51 8.34 3.18
C PRO A 35 -5.68 7.75 2.41
N LEU A 36 -6.17 8.47 1.39
CA LEU A 36 -7.28 8.03 0.54
C LEU A 36 -6.94 6.75 -0.24
N ARG A 37 -5.71 6.65 -0.76
CA ARG A 37 -5.27 5.46 -1.50
C ARG A 37 -5.14 4.24 -0.59
N LYS A 38 -4.69 4.42 0.66
CA LYS A 38 -4.70 3.35 1.67
C LYS A 38 -6.12 2.86 1.98
N LEU A 39 -7.06 3.79 2.18
CA LEU A 39 -8.47 3.46 2.42
C LEU A 39 -9.08 2.71 1.24
N TRP A 40 -8.83 3.17 0.01
CA TRP A 40 -9.28 2.52 -1.20
C TRP A 40 -8.75 1.09 -1.34
N ILE A 41 -7.45 0.88 -1.13
CA ILE A 41 -6.82 -0.46 -1.21
C ILE A 41 -7.39 -1.39 -0.14
N ALA A 42 -7.50 -0.93 1.11
CA ALA A 42 -8.07 -1.72 2.20
C ALA A 42 -9.52 -2.13 1.90
N TRP A 43 -10.35 -1.19 1.45
CA TRP A 43 -11.74 -1.44 1.08
C TRP A 43 -11.86 -2.42 -0.09
N ARG A 44 -11.05 -2.25 -1.13
CA ARG A 44 -11.04 -3.15 -2.30
C ARG A 44 -10.60 -4.57 -1.92
N THR A 45 -9.61 -4.72 -1.05
CA THR A 45 -9.17 -6.04 -0.56
C THR A 45 -10.21 -6.69 0.34
N TRP A 46 -10.94 -5.92 1.14
CA TRP A 46 -12.07 -6.41 1.92
C TRP A 46 -13.22 -6.89 1.03
N ALA A 47 -13.57 -6.15 -0.02
CA ALA A 47 -14.69 -6.48 -0.90
C ALA A 47 -14.44 -7.68 -1.82
N ARG A 48 -13.17 -8.07 -2.05
CA ARG A 48 -12.79 -9.20 -2.94
C ARG A 48 -12.59 -10.54 -2.21
N GLY A 49 -12.62 -10.57 -0.88
CA GLY A 49 -12.37 -11.77 -0.07
C GLY A 49 -13.54 -12.14 0.81
#